data_AF-A0A554WUC1-F1
#
_entry.id   AF-A0A554WUC1-F1
#
_cell.length_a   1.000
_cell.length_b   1.000
_cell.length_c   1.000
_cell.angle_alpha   90.00
_cell.angle_beta   90.00
_cell.angle_gamma   90.00
#
_symmetry.space_group_name_H-M   'P 1'
#
loop_
_entity.id
_entity.type
_entity.pdbx_description
1 polymer ?
#
loop_
_entity_poly.entity_id
_entity_poly.type
_entity_poly.pdbx_seq_one_letter_code
_entity_poly.pdbx_strand_id
1 'polypeptide(L)' 'MFAVLASLVAAFYYIRLIKVMYFDAPAQTAPIEAPLEVRAVLSVNGALVLALGLLPGGLMTLCVQAVRAVF' A
#
# COMPACT_ATOMS: atom_id res chain seq x y z
N MET A 1 15.80 -0.39 -17.99
CA MET A 1 14.93 0.62 -18.64
C MET A 1 13.44 0.31 -18.47
N PHE A 2 12.98 -0.90 -18.83
CA PHE A 2 11.56 -1.28 -18.70
C PHE A 2 10.97 -1.14 -17.29
N ALA A 3 11.73 -1.47 -16.24
CA ALA A 3 11.27 -1.35 -14.85
C ALA A 3 10.87 0.10 -14.47
N VAL A 4 11.62 1.09 -14.96
CA VAL A 4 11.34 2.51 -14.67
C VAL A 4 10.07 2.96 -15.40
N LEU A 5 9.92 2.57 -16.67
CA LEU A 5 8.71 2.85 -17.45
C LEU A 5 7.48 2.19 -16.81
N ALA A 6 7.59 0.95 -16.35
CA ALA A 6 6.51 0.25 -15.64
C ALA A 6 6.11 0.99 -14.34
N SER A 7 7.09 1.50 -13.57
CA SER A 7 6.82 2.29 -12.37
C SER A 7 6.12 3.62 -12.68
N LEU A 8 6.47 4.30 -13.77
CA LEU A 8 5.80 5.53 -14.20
C LEU A 8 4.34 5.27 -14.60
N VAL A 9 4.10 4.18 -15.33
CA VAL A 9 2.74 3.75 -15.67
C VAL A 9 1.92 3.48 -14.41
N ALA A 10 2.47 2.71 -13.46
CA ALA A 10 1.81 2.47 -12.18
C ALA A 10 1.48 3.78 -11.43
N ALA A 11 2.45 4.68 -11.31
CA ALA A 11 2.25 5.96 -10.64
C ALA A 11 1.14 6.81 -11.28
N PHE A 12 1.08 6.88 -12.62
CA PHE A 12 0.02 7.59 -13.34
C PHE A 12 -1.38 7.05 -12.99
N TYR A 13 -1.55 5.72 -13.00
CA TYR A 13 -2.84 5.11 -12.68
C TYR A 13 -3.24 5.29 -11.21
N TYR A 14 -2.29 5.16 -10.27
CA TYR A 14 -2.57 5.41 -8.85
C TYR A 14 -3.01 6.84 -8.58
N ILE A 15 -2.32 7.84 -9.14
CA ILE A 15 -2.68 9.26 -8.97
C ILE A 15 -4.06 9.53 -9.58
N ARG A 16 -4.34 8.98 -10.78
CA ARG A 16 -5.66 9.14 -11.42
C ARG A 16 -6.77 8.52 -10.59
N LEU A 17 -6.55 7.36 -10.00
CA LEU A 17 -7.54 6.66 -9.17
C LEU A 17 -7.83 7.44 -7.89
N ILE A 18 -6.81 7.96 -7.20
CA ILE A 18 -6.98 8.83 -6.03
C ILE A 18 -7.80 10.07 -6.42
N LYS A 19 -7.50 10.67 -7.58
CA LYS A 19 -8.25 11.82 -8.06
C LYS A 19 -9.74 11.48 -8.22
N VAL A 20 -10.07 10.39 -8.92
CA VAL A 20 -11.47 9.96 -9.11
C VAL A 20 -12.16 9.72 -7.78
N MET A 21 -11.48 9.05 -6.83
CA MET A 21 -12.07 8.72 -5.53
C MET A 21 -12.42 9.94 -4.67
N TYR A 22 -11.60 10.99 -4.71
CA TYR A 22 -11.79 12.17 -3.85
C TYR A 22 -12.49 13.35 -4.54
N PHE A 23 -12.37 13.47 -5.87
CA PHE A 23 -12.86 14.65 -6.61
C PHE A 23 -14.08 14.37 -7.47
N ASP A 24 -14.40 13.11 -7.79
CA ASP A 24 -15.64 12.79 -8.50
C ASP A 24 -16.79 12.54 -7.52
N ALA A 25 -18.02 12.84 -7.95
CA ALA A 25 -19.20 12.63 -7.14
C ALA A 25 -19.40 11.13 -6.84
N PRO A 26 -19.77 10.75 -5.60
CA PRO A 26 -19.97 9.35 -5.25
C PRO A 26 -21.16 8.78 -6.03
N ALA A 27 -20.93 7.68 -6.76
CA ALA A 27 -21.98 7.00 -7.53
C ALA A 27 -23.02 6.29 -6.64
N GLN A 28 -22.65 5.96 -5.40
CA GLN A 28 -23.53 5.35 -4.40
C GLN A 28 -23.26 5.98 -3.04
N THR A 29 -24.31 6.43 -2.37
CA THR A 29 -24.29 7.04 -1.02
C THR A 29 -24.71 6.05 0.07
N ALA A 30 -24.95 4.79 -0.28
CA ALA A 30 -25.25 3.76 0.71
C ALA A 30 -24.05 3.59 1.66
N PRO A 31 -24.29 3.46 2.98
CA PRO A 31 -23.23 3.25 3.95
C PRO A 31 -22.49 1.94 3.63
N ILE A 32 -21.17 2.03 3.49
CA ILE A 32 -20.31 0.85 3.28
C ILE A 32 -20.16 0.16 4.64
N GLU A 33 -20.95 -0.87 4.88
CA GLU A 33 -20.80 -1.73 6.05
C GLU A 33 -19.67 -2.74 5.82
N ALA A 34 -18.47 -2.40 6.28
CA ALA A 34 -17.36 -3.32 6.32
C ALA A 34 -17.43 -4.19 7.60
N PRO A 35 -17.41 -5.53 7.49
CA PRO A 35 -17.31 -6.41 8.65
C PRO A 35 -16.10 -6.05 9.52
N LEU A 36 -16.22 -6.28 10.84
CA LEU A 36 -15.16 -5.95 11.80
C LEU A 36 -13.81 -6.57 11.42
N GLU A 37 -13.82 -7.79 10.89
CA GLU A 37 -12.64 -8.49 10.41
C GLU A 37 -11.92 -7.73 9.29
N VAL A 38 -12.66 -7.22 8.30
CA VAL A 38 -12.10 -6.46 7.18
C VAL A 38 -11.50 -5.14 7.68
N ARG A 39 -12.15 -4.47 8.62
CA ARG A 39 -11.66 -3.23 9.23
C ARG A 39 -10.38 -3.45 10.03
N ALA A 40 -10.32 -4.54 10.81
CA ALA A 40 -9.14 -4.91 11.58
C ALA A 40 -7.95 -5.26 10.67
N VAL A 41 -8.18 -6.03 9.60
CA VAL A 41 -7.12 -6.36 8.63
C VAL A 41 -6.62 -5.10 7.94
N LEU A 42 -7.51 -4.22 7.47
CA LEU A 42 -7.11 -2.98 6.80
C LEU A 42 -6.34 -2.04 7.72
N SER A 43 -6.76 -1.89 8.99
CA SER A 43 -6.08 -1.03 9.95
C SER A 43 -4.70 -1.57 10.32
N VAL A 44 -4.57 -2.88 10.54
CA VAL A 44 -3.29 -3.54 10.81
C VAL A 44 -2.34 -3.38 9.62
N ASN A 45 -2.80 -3.64 8.39
CA ASN A 45 -1.98 -3.46 7.18
C ASN A 45 -1.54 -2.00 7.00
N GLY A 46 -2.45 -1.04 7.18
CA GLY A 46 -2.13 0.39 7.11
C GLY A 46 -1.11 0.80 8.18
N ALA A 47 -1.28 0.34 9.43
CA ALA A 47 -0.35 0.60 10.52
C ALA A 47 1.04 0.00 10.23
N LEU A 48 1.11 -1.21 9.66
CA LEU A 48 2.37 -1.82 9.24
C LEU A 48 3.05 -1.01 8.14
N VAL A 49 2.33 -0.61 7.09
CA VAL A 49 2.88 0.23 6.01
C VAL A 49 3.48 1.53 6.57
N LEU A 50 2.79 2.17 7.51
CA LEU A 50 3.28 3.38 8.17
C LEU A 50 4.52 3.09 9.03
N ALA A 51 4.45 2.10 9.92
CA ALA A 51 5.56 1.76 10.81
C ALA A 51 6.83 1.38 10.04
N LEU A 52 6.68 0.57 9.00
CA LEU A 52 7.78 0.11 8.14
C LEU A 52 8.29 1.21 7.20
N GLY A 53 7.42 2.13 6.78
CA GLY A 53 7.79 3.30 5.99
C GLY A 53 8.58 4.33 6.82
N LEU A 54 8.23 4.52 8.09
CA LEU A 54 8.95 5.43 9.00
C LEU A 54 10.26 4.81 9.53
N LEU A 55 10.22 3.53 9.91
CA LEU A 55 11.36 2.81 10.49
C LEU A 55 11.69 1.55 9.67
N PRO A 56 12.34 1.69 8.49
CA PRO A 56 12.68 0.54 7.66
C PRO A 56 13.84 -0.31 8.22
N GLY A 57 14.55 0.20 9.25
CA GLY A 57 15.78 -0.40 9.76
C GLY A 57 15.64 -1.88 10.17
N GLY A 58 14.59 -2.24 10.91
CA GLY A 58 14.37 -3.60 11.36
C GLY A 58 14.04 -4.59 10.24
N LEU A 59 13.32 -4.15 9.20
CA LEU A 59 13.08 -5.01 8.03
C LEU A 59 14.32 -5.17 7.17
N MET A 60 15.07 -4.10 6.96
CA MET A 60 16.28 -4.14 6.14
C MET A 60 17.31 -5.10 6.74
N THR A 61 17.48 -5.12 8.08
CA THR A 61 18.37 -6.08 8.75
C THR A 61 17.90 -7.52 8.57
N LEU A 62 16.60 -7.79 8.72
CA LEU A 62 16.01 -9.11 8.49
C LEU A 62 16.18 -9.57 7.03
N CYS A 63 15.93 -8.69 6.06
CA CYS A 63 16.15 -8.98 4.64
C CYS A 63 17.62 -9.33 4.34
N VAL A 64 18.57 -8.59 4.92
CA VAL A 64 20.01 -8.88 4.77
C VAL A 64 20.37 -10.22 5.40
N GLN A 65 19.83 -10.54 6.58
CA GLN A 65 20.04 -11.83 7.23
C GLN A 65 19.48 -12.98 6.41
N ALA A 66 18.25 -12.86 5.88
CA ALA A 66 17.62 -13.89 5.06
C ALA A 66 18.41 -14.15 3.77
N VAL A 67 18.86 -13.09 3.09
CA VAL A 67 19.71 -13.23 1.88
C VAL A 67 21.02 -13.93 2.22
N ARG A 68 21.68 -13.57 3.33
CA ARG A 68 22.92 -14.23 3.78
C ARG A 68 22.72 -15.68 4.21
N ALA A 69 21.53 -16.05 4.69
CA ALA A 69 21.23 -17.42 5.10
C ALA A 69 20.94 -18.35 3.90
N VAL A 70 20.62 -17.78 2.73
CA VAL A 70 20.32 -18.53 1.49
C VAL A 70 21.59 -18.89 0.69
N PHE A 71 22.70 -18.18 0.92
CA PHE A 71 24.02 -18.47 0.32
C PHE A 71 24.94 -19.15 1.34
#